data_AF-A0A2R2IQ76-F1
#
_entry.id   AF-A0A2R2IQ76-F1
#
_cell.length_a   1.000
_cell.length_b   1.000
_cell.length_c   1.000
_cell.angle_alpha   90.00
_cell.angle_beta   90.00
_cell.angle_gamma   90.00
#
_symmetry.space_group_name_H-M   'P 1'
#
loop_
_entity.id
_entity.type
_entity.pdbx_description
1 polymer ?
#
loop_
_entity_poly.entity_id
_entity_poly.type
_entity_poly.pdbx_seq_one_letter_code
_entity_poly.pdbx_strand_id
1 'polypeptide(L)'
;MWMERKTRLRLAAGACALAAATLAVGWLLRGGDQIKVERLALAAAPGRELAASLMNRAYGSEQHDARRDCWHYLREDGGDYCLRPLALDRAAIGRERRLYLFAGGGKDGARDEERGGMVGAFVADADTLAPIAGSRELDFLNQKAAGPEQVQLLQLSGDGYMGWFAAGRAGVEEFPQFYAPRGDEVVAIGGEVFGRDADAVAGLKFAYQLDSAQRGGRVYPLSLVVRDGKDKQLASFDFRFDRRRWEYVCADVDCRVRAGLPTRPERVANAQQAPAADANEALFGRGRKLSDADLRDVLGQLGMRYVAEDGAAGFVGQNGCDAPYPLDAHFERDGGQEQLWVRGGDGCTSGAAGASVWVFVRGDDGRLRANLGMPAADVRRTRDVSAGVHDLRVGSAGFCDRLWRWNGKAFVHLLNIPTQSGGCDGADL
;
A
#
# COMPACT_ATOMS: atom_id res chain seq x y z
N MET A 1 45.19 -13.43 46.16
CA MET A 1 44.24 -12.35 45.82
C MET A 1 44.24 -12.21 44.30
N TRP A 2 43.44 -13.05 43.66
CA TRP A 2 43.51 -13.39 42.24
C TRP A 2 42.14 -13.00 41.67
N MET A 3 41.99 -11.75 41.24
CA MET A 3 40.82 -11.34 40.48
C MET A 3 41.17 -11.34 38.99
N GLU A 4 40.35 -12.07 38.26
CA GLU A 4 40.58 -12.66 36.95
C GLU A 4 40.76 -11.64 35.81
N ARG A 5 41.73 -11.94 34.94
CA ARG A 5 41.91 -11.33 33.61
C ARG A 5 40.71 -11.51 32.66
N LYS A 6 39.67 -12.26 33.04
CA LYS A 6 38.51 -12.57 32.18
C LYS A 6 37.50 -11.41 32.07
N THR A 7 37.50 -10.45 33.00
CA THR A 7 36.54 -9.34 32.98
C THR A 7 36.98 -8.18 32.08
N ARG A 8 38.28 -8.03 31.79
CA ARG A 8 38.80 -6.99 30.88
C ARG A 8 38.65 -7.36 29.38
N LEU A 9 38.60 -8.65 29.05
CA LEU A 9 38.37 -9.10 27.66
C LEU A 9 36.90 -8.98 27.21
N ARG A 10 35.94 -8.98 28.14
CA ARG A 10 34.51 -8.80 27.79
C ARG A 10 34.10 -7.35 27.55
N LEU A 11 34.85 -6.38 28.11
CA LEU A 11 34.64 -4.95 27.83
C LEU A 11 35.29 -4.50 26.50
N ALA A 12 36.36 -5.16 26.06
CA ALA A 12 36.97 -4.90 24.74
C ALA A 12 36.18 -5.53 23.58
N ALA A 13 35.52 -6.68 23.80
CA ALA A 13 34.63 -7.29 22.80
C ALA A 13 33.29 -6.55 22.66
N GLY A 14 32.82 -5.88 23.73
CA GLY A 14 31.61 -5.06 23.71
C GLY A 14 31.76 -3.70 23.02
N ALA A 15 32.98 -3.16 22.93
CA ALA A 15 33.26 -1.90 22.24
C ALA A 15 33.47 -2.07 20.72
N CYS A 16 33.90 -3.25 20.25
CA CYS A 16 34.01 -3.54 18.82
C CYS A 16 32.67 -3.88 18.14
N ALA A 17 31.64 -4.27 18.91
CA ALA A 17 30.30 -4.54 18.37
C ALA A 17 29.43 -3.28 18.21
N LEU A 18 29.76 -2.18 18.91
CA LEU A 18 29.05 -0.88 18.78
C LEU A 18 29.75 0.10 17.82
N ALA A 19 31.00 -0.16 17.42
CA ALA A 19 31.66 0.55 16.32
C ALA A 19 31.40 -0.08 14.93
N ALA A 20 30.81 -1.28 14.88
CA ALA A 20 30.44 -1.96 13.64
C ALA A 20 29.03 -1.60 13.12
N ALA A 21 28.23 -0.87 13.92
CA ALA A 21 26.89 -0.40 13.52
C ALA A 21 26.86 1.02 12.94
N THR A 22 28.01 1.72 12.87
CA THR A 22 28.12 3.08 12.30
C THR A 22 29.09 3.18 11.11
N LEU A 23 29.65 2.07 10.61
CA LEU A 23 30.62 2.05 9.50
C LEU A 23 30.38 0.93 8.47
N ALA A 24 29.12 0.67 8.09
CA ALA A 24 28.80 -0.27 7.00
C ALA A 24 27.72 0.25 6.03
N VAL A 25 27.79 1.53 5.63
CA VAL A 25 27.08 2.06 4.44
C VAL A 25 28.04 2.36 3.28
N GLY A 26 29.35 2.12 3.44
CA GLY A 26 30.34 2.34 2.39
C GLY A 26 30.97 1.05 1.86
N TRP A 27 30.20 0.19 1.19
CA TRP A 27 30.82 -0.85 0.36
C TRP A 27 31.01 -0.34 -1.06
N LEU A 28 32.27 -0.08 -1.38
CA LEU A 28 32.82 0.32 -2.68
C LEU A 28 32.41 -0.68 -3.78
N LEU A 29 31.52 -0.26 -4.68
CA LEU A 29 31.44 -0.82 -6.03
C LEU A 29 32.55 -0.20 -6.88
N ARG A 30 33.67 -0.92 -6.99
CA ARG A 30 34.71 -0.63 -7.98
C ARG A 30 34.28 -1.09 -9.37
N GLY A 31 33.79 -0.16 -10.19
CA GLY A 31 33.78 -0.31 -11.66
C GLY A 31 33.23 0.92 -12.39
N GLY A 32 34.11 1.66 -13.08
CA GLY A 32 33.82 2.66 -14.13
C GLY A 32 33.11 3.96 -13.73
N ASP A 33 33.75 5.12 -13.90
CA ASP A 33 33.19 6.50 -13.82
C ASP A 33 31.98 6.66 -12.90
N GLN A 34 32.26 6.42 -11.61
CA GLN A 34 31.30 5.96 -10.61
C GLN A 34 30.38 7.08 -10.13
N ILE A 35 29.07 6.81 -10.19
CA ILE A 35 28.05 7.60 -9.50
C ILE A 35 28.41 7.65 -8.01
N LYS A 36 28.56 8.86 -7.46
CA LYS A 36 28.87 9.08 -6.04
C LYS A 36 27.69 9.76 -5.38
N VAL A 37 27.21 9.20 -4.27
CA VAL A 37 26.14 9.78 -3.46
C VAL A 37 26.66 10.06 -2.07
N GLU A 38 26.42 11.28 -1.58
CA GLU A 38 26.81 11.76 -0.26
C GLU A 38 25.57 12.31 0.45
N ARG A 39 25.25 11.76 1.64
CA ARG A 39 24.24 12.32 2.54
C ARG A 39 24.81 13.55 3.23
N LEU A 40 24.18 14.70 3.04
CA LEU A 40 24.53 15.93 3.73
C LEU A 40 23.80 16.00 5.08
N ALA A 41 24.52 16.29 6.16
CA ALA A 41 23.94 16.39 7.49
C ALA A 41 23.08 17.66 7.61
N LEU A 42 21.76 17.48 7.79
CA LEU A 42 20.80 18.59 7.93
C LEU A 42 20.99 19.42 9.21
N ALA A 43 21.61 18.85 10.25
CA ALA A 43 21.92 19.59 11.48
C ALA A 43 23.17 20.48 11.36
N ALA A 44 24.05 20.20 10.39
CA ALA A 44 25.28 20.97 10.17
C ALA A 44 24.98 22.20 9.29
N ALA A 45 25.67 23.32 9.55
CA ALA A 45 25.38 24.59 8.88
C ALA A 45 25.32 24.50 7.34
N PRO A 46 26.28 23.87 6.62
CA PRO A 46 26.21 23.79 5.17
C PRO A 46 24.99 23.00 4.66
N GLY A 47 24.63 21.89 5.32
CA GLY A 47 23.47 21.09 4.94
C GLY A 47 22.15 21.78 5.27
N ARG A 48 22.07 22.41 6.44
CA ARG A 48 20.91 23.18 6.89
C ARG A 48 20.61 24.36 5.98
N GLU A 49 21.64 25.15 5.63
CA GLU A 49 21.50 26.32 4.77
C GLU A 49 21.08 25.95 3.34
N LEU A 50 21.66 24.89 2.79
CA LEU A 50 21.26 24.36 1.48
C LEU A 50 19.81 23.87 1.48
N ALA A 51 19.42 23.09 2.50
CA ALA A 51 18.05 22.60 2.63
C ALA A 51 17.07 23.76 2.79
N ALA A 52 17.35 24.72 3.67
CA ALA A 52 16.52 25.90 3.87
C ALA A 52 16.40 26.76 2.59
N SER A 53 17.49 26.89 1.82
CA SER A 53 17.46 27.63 0.54
C SER A 53 16.55 26.96 -0.50
N LEU A 54 16.62 25.63 -0.59
CA LEU A 54 15.74 24.85 -1.47
C LEU A 54 14.29 24.88 -0.98
N MET A 55 14.04 24.76 0.33
CA MET A 55 12.70 24.87 0.92
C MET A 55 12.11 26.26 0.72
N ASN A 56 12.86 27.34 0.96
CA ASN A 56 12.43 28.71 0.72
C ASN A 56 12.09 28.96 -0.75
N ARG A 57 12.84 28.37 -1.69
CA ARG A 57 12.53 28.46 -3.11
C ARG A 57 11.25 27.68 -3.46
N ALA A 58 11.04 26.53 -2.85
CA ALA A 58 9.90 25.66 -3.12
C ALA A 58 8.61 26.20 -2.49
N TYR A 59 8.66 26.62 -1.23
CA TYR A 59 7.47 26.95 -0.44
C TYR A 59 7.33 28.44 -0.14
N GLY A 60 8.38 29.24 -0.32
CA GLY A 60 8.40 30.65 0.08
C GLY A 60 9.06 30.82 1.45
N SER A 61 9.91 31.83 1.60
CA SER A 61 10.58 32.12 2.87
C SER A 61 9.64 32.66 3.95
N GLU A 62 8.55 33.28 3.53
CA GLU A 62 7.48 33.79 4.38
C GLU A 62 6.64 32.69 5.01
N GLN A 63 6.66 31.48 4.44
CA GLN A 63 5.97 30.31 4.99
C GLN A 63 6.77 29.60 6.08
N HIS A 64 8.02 30.03 6.33
CA HIS A 64 8.87 29.41 7.33
C HIS A 64 8.49 29.84 8.75
N ASP A 65 8.00 28.90 9.56
CA ASP A 65 7.82 29.09 11.00
C ASP A 65 9.13 28.77 11.73
N ALA A 66 9.85 29.81 12.15
CA ALA A 66 11.10 29.69 12.89
C ALA A 66 10.96 29.02 14.28
N ARG A 67 9.76 28.99 14.88
CA ARG A 67 9.54 28.33 16.18
C ARG A 67 9.40 26.83 16.02
N ARG A 68 8.72 26.40 14.95
CA ARG A 68 8.52 24.99 14.62
C ARG A 68 9.59 24.44 13.67
N ASP A 69 10.46 25.29 13.14
CA ASP A 69 11.52 24.95 12.17
C ASP A 69 10.92 24.15 10.99
N CYS A 70 9.85 24.70 10.38
CA CYS A 70 9.13 24.08 9.27
C CYS A 70 8.53 25.12 8.32
N TRP A 71 8.14 24.67 7.14
CA TRP A 71 7.43 25.46 6.14
C TRP A 71 5.96 25.08 6.13
N HIS A 72 5.09 26.07 6.29
CA HIS A 72 3.66 25.90 6.14
C HIS A 72 3.29 25.74 4.67
N TYR A 73 2.36 24.84 4.40
CA TYR A 73 1.78 24.66 3.09
C TYR A 73 0.30 24.32 3.23
N LEU A 74 -0.54 25.20 2.69
CA LEU A 74 -1.98 25.00 2.65
C LEU A 74 -2.34 24.27 1.36
N ARG A 75 -2.76 23.01 1.49
CA ARG A 75 -3.30 22.22 0.39
C ARG A 75 -4.66 22.77 -0.07
N GLU A 76 -5.06 22.42 -1.28
CA GLU A 76 -6.36 22.81 -1.85
C GLU A 76 -7.55 22.27 -1.05
N ASP A 77 -7.38 21.16 -0.34
CA ASP A 77 -8.37 20.57 0.57
C ASP A 77 -8.51 21.32 1.90
N GLY A 78 -7.73 22.39 2.10
CA GLY A 78 -7.70 23.20 3.32
C GLY A 78 -6.82 22.63 4.44
N GLY A 79 -6.11 21.53 4.21
CA GLY A 79 -5.13 21.01 5.15
C GLY A 79 -3.88 21.90 5.22
N ASP A 80 -3.54 22.38 6.42
CA ASP A 80 -2.29 23.09 6.68
C ASP A 80 -1.22 22.11 7.16
N TYR A 81 -0.11 22.05 6.45
CA TYR A 81 0.98 21.10 6.70
C TYR A 81 2.27 21.84 7.10
N CYS A 82 2.90 21.35 8.17
CA CYS A 82 4.20 21.83 8.63
C CYS A 82 5.31 20.89 8.13
N LEU A 83 5.93 21.25 7.00
CA LEU A 83 6.94 20.46 6.28
C LEU A 83 8.36 20.76 6.75
N ARG A 84 9.17 19.71 6.92
CA ARG A 84 10.60 19.84 7.28
C ARG A 84 11.48 19.07 6.31
N PRO A 85 12.72 19.54 6.04
CA PRO A 85 13.74 18.72 5.41
C PRO A 85 13.96 17.42 6.19
N LEU A 86 13.84 16.28 5.52
CA LEU A 86 14.10 14.96 6.10
C LEU A 86 15.40 14.36 5.58
N ALA A 87 15.74 14.68 4.33
CA ALA A 87 16.85 14.07 3.63
C ALA A 87 17.43 15.07 2.62
N LEU A 88 18.74 15.32 2.68
CA LEU A 88 19.47 16.01 1.62
C LEU A 88 20.64 15.13 1.16
N ASP A 89 20.70 14.82 -0.13
CA ASP A 89 21.83 14.13 -0.74
C ASP A 89 22.45 14.98 -1.83
N ARG A 90 23.74 14.79 -2.04
CA ARG A 90 24.46 15.23 -3.23
C ARG A 90 24.82 14.00 -4.05
N ALA A 91 24.43 13.97 -5.32
CA ALA A 91 24.87 12.96 -6.26
C ALA A 91 25.75 13.57 -7.35
N ALA A 92 26.87 12.94 -7.65
CA ALA A 92 27.71 13.23 -8.81
C ALA A 92 27.55 12.09 -9.83
N ILE A 93 27.00 12.40 -11.00
CA ILE A 93 26.70 11.46 -12.09
C ILE A 93 27.42 11.96 -13.34
N GLY A 94 28.56 11.33 -13.69
CA GLY A 94 29.44 11.84 -14.73
C GLY A 94 29.94 13.26 -14.40
N ARG A 95 29.56 14.25 -15.19
CA ARG A 95 29.90 15.68 -14.97
C ARG A 95 28.83 16.45 -14.21
N GLU A 96 27.66 15.86 -14.02
CA GLU A 96 26.54 16.53 -13.37
C GLU A 96 26.62 16.35 -11.86
N ARG A 97 26.35 17.44 -11.13
CA ARG A 97 26.25 17.43 -9.67
C ARG A 97 24.87 17.92 -9.30
N ARG A 98 24.11 17.08 -8.61
CA ARG A 98 22.72 17.35 -8.27
C ARG A 98 22.50 17.22 -6.76
N LEU A 99 21.65 18.07 -6.21
CA LEU A 99 21.12 17.95 -4.86
C LEU A 99 19.73 17.32 -4.93
N TYR A 100 19.47 16.38 -4.03
CA TYR A 100 18.20 15.70 -3.87
C TYR A 100 17.70 16.00 -2.46
N LEU A 101 16.69 16.87 -2.37
CA LEU A 101 16.02 17.22 -1.12
C LEU A 101 14.69 16.49 -1.04
N PHE A 102 14.44 15.85 0.09
CA PHE A 102 13.15 15.30 0.45
C PHE A 102 12.67 15.94 1.75
N ALA A 103 11.43 16.42 1.74
CA ALA A 103 10.76 17.04 2.86
C ALA A 103 9.48 16.28 3.18
N GLY A 104 9.09 16.29 4.44
CA GLY A 104 7.84 15.68 4.89
C GLY A 104 7.31 16.40 6.12
N GLY A 105 6.00 16.30 6.32
CA GLY A 105 5.33 17.06 7.36
C GLY A 105 3.99 16.46 7.74
N GLY A 106 3.54 16.83 8.93
CA GLY A 106 2.22 16.47 9.42
C GLY A 106 1.19 17.55 9.10
N LYS A 107 -0.06 17.13 8.90
CA LYS A 107 -1.20 18.04 8.90
C LYS A 107 -1.47 18.55 10.32
N ASP A 108 -1.62 19.85 10.47
CA ASP A 108 -1.95 20.46 11.76
C ASP A 108 -3.34 20.05 12.22
N GLY A 109 -3.43 19.60 13.49
CA GLY A 109 -4.68 19.11 14.06
C GLY A 109 -5.14 17.73 13.57
N ALA A 110 -4.29 16.97 12.87
CA ALA A 110 -4.63 15.64 12.40
C ALA A 110 -5.09 14.70 13.52
N ARG A 111 -6.17 13.97 13.26
CA ARG A 111 -6.66 12.90 14.14
C ARG A 111 -5.86 11.62 13.97
N ASP A 112 -5.94 10.73 14.96
CA ASP A 112 -5.23 9.44 14.97
C ASP A 112 -5.63 8.51 13.82
N GLU A 113 -6.85 8.67 13.31
CA GLU A 113 -7.43 7.92 12.20
C GLU A 113 -7.02 8.47 10.81
N GLU A 114 -6.53 9.71 10.73
CA GLU A 114 -6.10 10.31 9.47
C GLU A 114 -4.77 9.71 9.01
N ARG A 115 -4.72 9.24 7.77
CA ARG A 115 -3.55 8.57 7.19
C ARG A 115 -2.82 9.36 6.10
N GLY A 116 -3.47 10.39 5.56
CA GLY A 116 -2.95 11.19 4.43
C GLY A 116 -1.97 12.26 4.88
N GLY A 117 -0.70 11.90 5.00
CA GLY A 117 0.40 12.85 5.14
C GLY A 117 0.84 13.43 3.80
N MET A 118 1.82 14.32 3.87
CA MET A 118 2.33 15.01 2.69
C MET A 118 3.86 15.06 2.70
N VAL A 119 4.41 14.90 1.51
CA VAL A 119 5.85 15.05 1.24
C VAL A 119 6.08 16.00 0.08
N GLY A 120 7.27 16.57 0.05
CA GLY A 120 7.77 17.30 -1.10
C GLY A 120 9.16 16.80 -1.47
N ALA A 121 9.46 16.77 -2.76
CA ALA A 121 10.71 16.23 -3.26
C ALA A 121 11.25 17.11 -4.38
N PHE A 122 12.55 17.41 -4.31
CA PHE A 122 13.19 18.40 -5.18
C PHE A 122 14.57 17.94 -5.62
N VAL A 123 14.86 18.15 -6.90
CA VAL A 123 16.17 17.98 -7.51
C VAL A 123 16.64 19.35 -8.01
N ALA A 124 17.84 19.73 -7.62
CA ALA A 124 18.45 20.98 -8.05
C ALA A 124 19.90 20.75 -8.51
N ASP A 125 20.40 21.64 -9.36
CA ASP A 125 21.81 21.69 -9.66
C ASP A 125 22.61 22.05 -8.39
N ALA A 126 23.66 21.29 -8.09
CA ALA A 126 24.34 21.40 -6.80
C ALA A 126 25.19 22.67 -6.65
N ASP A 127 25.55 23.32 -7.76
CA ASP A 127 26.42 24.48 -7.77
C ASP A 127 25.62 25.79 -7.85
N THR A 128 24.55 25.78 -8.64
CA THR A 128 23.72 26.97 -8.91
C THR A 128 22.40 26.98 -8.15
N LEU A 129 22.00 25.84 -7.57
CA LEU A 129 20.68 25.63 -6.96
C LEU A 129 19.51 25.86 -7.94
N ALA A 130 19.78 25.84 -9.25
CA ALA A 130 18.72 25.90 -10.25
C ALA A 130 17.84 24.65 -10.16
N PRO A 131 16.50 24.79 -10.21
CA PRO A 131 15.60 23.65 -10.15
C PRO A 131 15.79 22.78 -11.39
N ILE A 132 15.84 21.46 -11.18
CA ILE A 132 15.89 20.44 -12.23
C ILE A 132 14.53 19.72 -12.30
N ALA A 133 14.03 19.27 -11.14
CA ALA A 133 12.71 18.69 -11.02
C ALA A 133 12.16 18.94 -9.61
N GLY A 134 10.85 19.03 -9.43
CA GLY A 134 10.32 19.10 -8.08
C GLY A 134 8.81 19.10 -7.97
N SER A 135 8.32 18.57 -6.86
CA SER A 135 6.89 18.58 -6.51
C SER A 135 6.76 18.98 -5.05
N ARG A 136 5.92 19.99 -4.81
CA ARG A 136 5.64 20.54 -3.48
C ARG A 136 4.62 19.70 -2.70
N GLU A 137 3.82 18.95 -3.43
CA GLU A 137 2.70 18.21 -2.91
C GLU A 137 2.72 16.81 -3.52
N LEU A 138 3.08 15.84 -2.69
CA LEU A 138 3.00 14.43 -2.98
C LEU A 138 2.30 13.77 -1.80
N ASP A 139 1.29 12.95 -2.11
CA ASP A 139 0.60 12.19 -1.08
C ASP A 139 1.55 11.18 -0.44
N PHE A 140 1.37 11.01 0.87
CA PHE A 140 2.14 10.06 1.65
C PHE A 140 1.27 9.39 2.70
N LEU A 141 1.22 8.07 2.71
CA LEU A 141 0.50 7.32 3.74
C LEU A 141 1.32 7.11 5.02
N ASN A 142 0.83 7.60 6.14
CA ASN A 142 1.42 7.40 7.47
C ASN A 142 0.41 7.59 8.60
N GLN A 143 0.71 7.16 9.81
CA GLN A 143 -0.12 7.46 10.98
C GLN A 143 -0.22 8.97 11.23
N LYS A 144 -1.41 9.44 11.66
CA LYS A 144 -1.69 10.84 12.03
C LYS A 144 -1.33 11.84 10.93
N ALA A 145 -1.52 11.46 9.67
CA ALA A 145 -1.17 12.27 8.51
C ALA A 145 0.27 12.82 8.54
N ALA A 146 1.22 12.07 9.10
CA ALA A 146 2.61 12.52 9.24
C ALA A 146 3.46 12.22 7.99
N GLY A 147 4.55 12.97 7.80
CA GLY A 147 5.60 12.60 6.83
C GLY A 147 6.39 11.36 7.27
N PRO A 148 7.22 10.77 6.40
CA PRO A 148 8.03 9.60 6.73
C PRO A 148 9.04 9.88 7.85
N GLU A 149 9.32 8.87 8.67
CA GLU A 149 10.43 8.94 9.63
C GLU A 149 11.79 8.66 8.97
N GLN A 150 11.78 7.93 7.85
CA GLN A 150 12.99 7.49 7.16
C GLN A 150 12.83 7.64 5.65
N VAL A 151 13.87 8.21 5.04
CA VAL A 151 13.95 8.43 3.59
C VAL A 151 15.34 8.09 3.10
N GLN A 152 15.41 7.34 2.01
CA GLN A 152 16.65 6.93 1.37
C GLN A 152 16.64 7.31 -0.10
N LEU A 153 17.73 7.89 -0.59
CA LEU A 153 17.95 8.04 -2.03
C LEU A 153 18.54 6.75 -2.60
N LEU A 154 17.95 6.31 -3.70
CA LEU A 154 18.26 5.07 -4.39
C LEU A 154 18.75 5.38 -5.80
N GLN A 155 19.76 4.66 -6.24
CA GLN A 155 20.18 4.63 -7.65
C GLN A 155 19.28 3.63 -8.39
N LEU A 156 18.31 4.15 -9.13
CA LEU A 156 17.30 3.38 -9.85
C LEU A 156 17.81 2.81 -11.18
N SER A 157 18.99 3.22 -11.67
CA SER A 157 19.51 2.74 -12.96
C SER A 157 21.05 2.76 -13.04
N GLY A 158 21.59 2.14 -14.09
CA GLY A 158 23.04 2.14 -14.35
C GLY A 158 23.61 3.49 -14.81
N ASP A 159 22.79 4.35 -15.40
CA ASP A 159 23.17 5.69 -15.86
C ASP A 159 23.00 6.79 -14.80
N GLY A 160 22.60 6.42 -13.57
CA GLY A 160 22.50 7.36 -12.45
C GLY A 160 21.16 8.06 -12.33
N TYR A 161 20.10 7.48 -12.88
CA TYR A 161 18.74 7.88 -12.53
C TYR A 161 18.51 7.58 -11.04
N MET A 162 18.13 8.60 -10.28
CA MET A 162 17.96 8.52 -8.83
C MET A 162 16.48 8.71 -8.47
N GLY A 163 16.07 8.14 -7.34
CA GLY A 163 14.76 8.37 -6.74
C GLY A 163 14.79 8.08 -5.24
N TRP A 164 13.69 8.35 -4.56
CA TRP A 164 13.56 8.16 -3.13
C TRP A 164 12.73 6.93 -2.81
N PHE A 165 13.13 6.25 -1.74
CA PHE A 165 12.29 5.34 -0.99
C PHE A 165 11.96 5.99 0.36
N ALA A 166 10.68 5.98 0.71
CA ALA A 166 10.18 6.47 1.98
C ALA A 166 9.21 5.44 2.58
N ALA A 167 9.32 5.19 3.88
CA ALA A 167 8.50 4.20 4.57
C ALA A 167 7.56 4.89 5.56
N GLY A 168 6.26 4.69 5.38
CA GLY A 168 5.22 5.09 6.32
C GLY A 168 4.76 3.91 7.18
N ARG A 169 4.14 4.19 8.31
CA ARG A 169 3.58 3.20 9.24
C ARG A 169 2.26 3.66 9.83
N ALA A 170 1.26 2.80 9.91
CA ALA A 170 0.06 3.05 10.70
C ALA A 170 -0.31 1.81 11.53
N GLY A 171 -0.09 1.90 12.84
CA GLY A 171 -0.24 0.75 13.73
C GLY A 171 0.74 -0.37 13.36
N VAL A 172 0.21 -1.48 12.83
CA VAL A 172 1.02 -2.62 12.37
C VAL A 172 1.31 -2.60 10.87
N GLU A 173 0.66 -1.69 10.13
CA GLU A 173 0.78 -1.59 8.68
C GLU A 173 2.03 -0.79 8.29
N GLU A 174 2.66 -1.17 7.19
CA GLU A 174 3.82 -0.47 6.60
C GLU A 174 3.48 -0.07 5.16
N PHE A 175 3.73 1.19 4.81
CA PHE A 175 3.42 1.78 3.50
C PHE A 175 4.72 2.20 2.80
N PRO A 176 5.36 1.31 2.02
CA PRO A 176 6.51 1.66 1.21
C PRO A 176 6.08 2.54 0.04
N GLN A 177 6.73 3.68 -0.13
CA GLN A 177 6.43 4.62 -1.21
C GLN A 177 7.72 5.01 -1.92
N PHE A 178 7.64 5.11 -3.24
CA PHE A 178 8.78 5.41 -4.10
C PHE A 178 8.46 6.64 -4.95
N TYR A 179 9.43 7.54 -5.07
CA TYR A 179 9.31 8.78 -5.83
C TYR A 179 10.51 8.98 -6.75
N ALA A 180 10.31 9.50 -7.95
CA ALA A 180 11.42 9.81 -8.84
C ALA A 180 11.12 10.96 -9.81
N PRO A 181 12.15 11.65 -10.33
CA PRO A 181 11.96 12.70 -11.32
C PRO A 181 11.39 12.17 -12.65
N ARG A 182 10.39 12.83 -13.20
CA ARG A 182 9.84 12.59 -14.54
C ARG A 182 9.70 13.93 -15.27
N GLY A 183 10.70 14.28 -16.07
CA GLY A 183 10.80 15.63 -16.62
C GLY A 183 11.20 16.60 -15.52
N ASP A 184 10.44 17.68 -15.36
CA ASP A 184 10.60 18.74 -14.36
C ASP A 184 9.77 18.53 -13.09
N GLU A 185 9.04 17.41 -12.99
CA GLU A 185 8.27 17.03 -11.80
C GLU A 185 8.91 15.83 -11.09
N VAL A 186 8.61 15.68 -9.78
CA VAL A 186 8.83 14.41 -9.07
C VAL A 186 7.48 13.73 -8.91
N VAL A 187 7.40 12.44 -9.26
CA VAL A 187 6.14 11.69 -9.22
C VAL A 187 6.27 10.45 -8.35
N ALA A 188 5.15 9.96 -7.82
CA ALA A 188 5.10 8.63 -7.23
C ALA A 188 5.31 7.57 -8.32
N ILE A 189 6.16 6.58 -8.03
CA ILE A 189 6.50 5.49 -8.95
C ILE A 189 6.28 4.10 -8.31
N GLY A 190 5.66 4.06 -7.13
CA GLY A 190 5.48 2.83 -6.34
C GLY A 190 4.52 1.82 -6.99
N GLY A 191 3.46 2.28 -7.65
CA GLY A 191 2.49 1.42 -8.33
C GLY A 191 1.97 0.28 -7.45
N GLU A 192 2.26 -0.97 -7.82
CA GLU A 192 1.77 -2.18 -7.16
C GLU A 192 2.65 -2.65 -5.98
N VAL A 193 3.69 -1.90 -5.62
CA VAL A 193 4.54 -2.15 -4.44
C VAL A 193 3.68 -2.13 -3.16
N PHE A 194 3.94 -3.08 -2.26
CA PHE A 194 3.15 -3.23 -1.02
C PHE A 194 4.02 -3.47 0.21
N GLY A 195 3.56 -3.02 1.37
CA GLY A 195 4.21 -3.33 2.64
C GLY A 195 3.43 -4.35 3.46
N ARG A 196 3.63 -4.27 4.77
CA ARG A 196 2.88 -5.07 5.73
C ARG A 196 1.45 -4.55 5.81
N ASP A 197 0.48 -5.44 5.62
CA ASP A 197 -0.93 -5.15 5.88
C ASP A 197 -1.34 -5.55 7.31
N ALA A 198 -2.56 -5.20 7.71
CA ALA A 198 -3.08 -5.52 9.03
C ALA A 198 -3.23 -7.03 9.29
N ASP A 199 -3.40 -7.80 8.21
CA ASP A 199 -3.62 -9.23 8.23
C ASP A 199 -2.31 -10.03 8.30
N ALA A 200 -1.17 -9.41 8.02
CA ALA A 200 0.12 -10.03 8.15
C ALA A 200 0.41 -10.48 9.60
N VAL A 201 1.07 -11.63 9.72
CA VAL A 201 1.54 -12.11 11.03
C VAL A 201 2.51 -11.07 11.63
N ALA A 202 2.39 -10.86 12.94
CA ALA A 202 3.28 -9.93 13.65
C ALA A 202 4.75 -10.37 13.54
N GLY A 203 5.67 -9.41 13.45
CA GLY A 203 7.12 -9.68 13.46
C GLY A 203 7.72 -10.08 12.11
N LEU A 204 6.96 -10.06 11.02
CA LEU A 204 7.52 -10.13 9.67
C LEU A 204 8.41 -8.90 9.40
N LYS A 205 9.43 -9.05 8.56
CA LYS A 205 10.31 -7.96 8.12
C LYS A 205 10.25 -7.89 6.60
N PHE A 206 9.94 -6.71 6.08
CA PHE A 206 9.83 -6.42 4.65
C PHE A 206 11.07 -5.63 4.24
N ALA A 207 11.83 -6.15 3.28
CA ALA A 207 13.08 -5.54 2.83
C ALA A 207 13.11 -5.43 1.31
N TYR A 208 13.17 -4.21 0.81
CA TYR A 208 13.28 -3.90 -0.60
C TYR A 208 14.73 -3.89 -1.08
N GLN A 209 14.97 -4.41 -2.27
CA GLN A 209 16.30 -4.48 -2.90
C GLN A 209 16.18 -4.19 -4.40
N LEU A 210 17.06 -3.35 -4.93
CA LEU A 210 17.16 -3.11 -6.37
C LEU A 210 18.08 -4.16 -7.01
N ASP A 211 17.61 -4.82 -8.05
CA ASP A 211 18.41 -5.76 -8.83
C ASP A 211 19.28 -5.00 -9.85
N SER A 212 20.40 -4.48 -9.36
CA SER A 212 21.41 -3.80 -10.18
C SER A 212 22.21 -4.73 -11.09
N ALA A 213 22.05 -6.06 -10.97
CA ALA A 213 22.68 -7.02 -11.88
C ALA A 213 21.98 -7.05 -13.24
N GLN A 214 20.67 -6.75 -13.27
CA GLN A 214 19.89 -6.64 -14.50
C GLN A 214 20.07 -5.28 -15.19
N ARG A 215 21.25 -5.10 -15.80
CA ARG A 215 21.67 -3.87 -16.49
C ARG A 215 20.94 -3.57 -17.80
N GLY A 216 20.05 -4.45 -18.27
CA GLY A 216 19.32 -4.29 -19.52
C GLY A 216 18.17 -3.27 -19.45
N GLY A 217 17.70 -2.92 -18.25
CA GLY A 217 16.61 -1.97 -18.03
C GLY A 217 17.09 -0.53 -17.83
N ARG A 218 16.28 0.46 -18.28
CA ARG A 218 16.48 1.88 -17.92
C ARG A 218 16.24 2.14 -16.43
N VAL A 219 15.44 1.31 -15.78
CA VAL A 219 15.19 1.31 -14.33
C VAL A 219 15.36 -0.12 -13.86
N TYR A 220 16.09 -0.32 -12.77
CA TYR A 220 16.35 -1.63 -12.19
C TYR A 220 15.05 -2.24 -11.67
N PRO A 221 14.85 -3.55 -11.86
CA PRO A 221 13.81 -4.30 -11.16
C PRO A 221 13.99 -4.16 -9.64
N LEU A 222 12.88 -4.31 -8.93
CA LEU A 222 12.82 -4.23 -7.49
C LEU A 222 12.36 -5.59 -6.96
N SER A 223 13.00 -6.09 -5.91
CA SER A 223 12.58 -7.30 -5.21
C SER A 223 12.23 -6.97 -3.76
N LEU A 224 11.13 -7.50 -3.27
CA LEU A 224 10.75 -7.51 -1.87
C LEU A 224 11.07 -8.86 -1.28
N VAL A 225 11.96 -8.90 -0.29
CA VAL A 225 12.23 -10.10 0.50
C VAL A 225 11.52 -10.00 1.85
N VAL A 226 10.72 -11.00 2.16
CA VAL A 226 9.97 -11.07 3.42
C VAL A 226 10.59 -12.14 4.32
N ARG A 227 10.96 -11.74 5.54
CA ARG A 227 11.59 -12.61 6.54
C ARG A 227 10.75 -12.68 7.81
N ASP A 228 10.87 -13.78 8.55
CA ASP A 228 10.30 -13.88 9.89
C ASP A 228 11.17 -13.17 10.95
N GLY A 229 10.72 -13.19 12.20
CA GLY A 229 11.47 -12.63 13.33
C GLY A 229 12.81 -13.33 13.64
N LYS A 230 13.09 -14.47 13.00
CA LYS A 230 14.36 -15.23 13.08
C LYS A 230 15.21 -15.07 11.82
N ASP A 231 14.89 -14.07 10.98
CA ASP A 231 15.56 -13.76 9.70
C ASP A 231 15.49 -14.88 8.65
N LYS A 232 14.61 -15.87 8.81
CA LYS A 232 14.33 -16.87 7.77
C LYS A 232 13.50 -16.22 6.66
N GLN A 233 13.98 -16.32 5.42
CA GLN A 233 13.20 -15.89 4.26
C GLN A 233 11.96 -16.77 4.08
N LEU A 234 10.80 -16.13 4.00
CA LEU A 234 9.50 -16.76 3.84
C LEU A 234 8.99 -16.63 2.40
N ALA A 235 9.18 -15.46 1.81
CA ALA A 235 8.72 -15.14 0.46
C ALA A 235 9.67 -14.13 -0.20
N SER A 236 9.62 -14.09 -1.53
CA SER A 236 10.28 -13.08 -2.37
C SER A 236 9.31 -12.69 -3.47
N PHE A 237 9.18 -11.39 -3.72
CA PHE A 237 8.30 -10.85 -4.76
C PHE A 237 9.09 -9.92 -5.66
N ASP A 238 8.92 -10.08 -6.97
CA ASP A 238 9.62 -9.26 -7.95
C ASP A 238 8.67 -8.26 -8.59
N PHE A 239 9.17 -7.06 -8.79
CA PHE A 239 8.50 -5.94 -9.43
C PHE A 239 9.35 -5.49 -10.61
N ARG A 240 8.69 -5.33 -11.76
CA ARG A 240 9.29 -4.73 -12.95
C ARG A 240 8.83 -3.28 -13.07
N PHE A 241 9.68 -2.42 -13.60
CA PHE A 241 9.28 -1.05 -13.90
C PHE A 241 8.52 -0.99 -15.22
N ASP A 242 7.25 -0.59 -15.19
CA ASP A 242 6.45 -0.38 -16.39
C ASP A 242 6.64 1.03 -16.93
N ARG A 243 7.29 1.15 -18.09
CA ARG A 243 7.60 2.47 -18.67
C ARG A 243 6.40 3.23 -19.21
N ARG A 244 5.29 2.55 -19.51
CA ARG A 244 4.07 3.20 -20.02
C ARG A 244 3.30 3.81 -18.88
N ARG A 245 3.19 3.10 -17.77
CA ARG A 245 2.55 3.57 -16.52
C ARG A 245 3.49 4.45 -15.68
N TRP A 246 4.80 4.32 -15.91
CA TRP A 246 5.88 4.99 -15.16
C TRP A 246 5.91 4.62 -13.68
N GLU A 247 5.68 3.34 -13.37
CA GLU A 247 5.60 2.83 -12.01
C GLU A 247 6.03 1.36 -11.92
N TYR A 248 6.31 0.88 -10.72
CA TYR A 248 6.55 -0.54 -10.46
C TYR A 248 5.25 -1.34 -10.51
N VAL A 249 5.29 -2.46 -11.23
CA VAL A 249 4.19 -3.43 -11.31
C VAL A 249 4.71 -4.82 -10.95
N CYS A 250 3.85 -5.66 -10.38
CA CYS A 250 4.19 -7.04 -10.06
C CYS A 250 4.65 -7.80 -11.32
N ALA A 251 5.78 -8.50 -11.20
CA ALA A 251 6.36 -9.26 -12.31
C ALA A 251 5.50 -10.46 -12.72
N ASP A 252 4.76 -11.06 -11.77
CA ASP A 252 3.95 -12.25 -11.98
C ASP A 252 2.64 -12.25 -11.16
N VAL A 253 1.89 -13.35 -11.24
CA VAL A 253 0.64 -13.55 -10.50
C VAL A 253 0.89 -13.70 -9.00
N ASP A 254 1.96 -14.38 -8.61
CA ASP A 254 2.29 -14.68 -7.21
C ASP A 254 2.55 -13.39 -6.42
N CYS A 255 3.23 -12.42 -7.03
CA CYS A 255 3.36 -11.06 -6.50
C CYS A 255 2.00 -10.37 -6.33
N ARG A 256 1.14 -10.40 -7.35
CA ARG A 256 -0.17 -9.73 -7.30
C ARG A 256 -1.08 -10.29 -6.21
N VAL A 257 -1.05 -11.61 -6.00
CA VAL A 257 -1.85 -12.28 -4.98
C VAL A 257 -1.10 -12.48 -3.65
N ARG A 258 0.13 -11.95 -3.55
CA ARG A 258 1.02 -12.06 -2.39
C ARG A 258 1.22 -13.51 -1.90
N ALA A 259 1.34 -14.45 -2.83
CA ALA A 259 1.45 -15.87 -2.54
C ALA A 259 2.62 -16.17 -1.60
N GLY A 260 2.40 -17.00 -0.58
CA GLY A 260 3.44 -17.41 0.37
C GLY A 260 3.67 -16.46 1.55
N LEU A 261 2.99 -15.31 1.61
CA LEU A 261 2.94 -14.53 2.85
C LEU A 261 2.11 -15.27 3.90
N PRO A 262 2.63 -15.50 5.11
CA PRO A 262 1.80 -15.95 6.20
C PRO A 262 0.87 -14.81 6.60
N THR A 263 -0.40 -14.95 6.25
CA THR A 263 -1.46 -14.17 6.85
C THR A 263 -1.74 -14.72 8.24
N ARG A 264 -2.19 -13.87 9.15
CA ARG A 264 -2.80 -14.35 10.38
C ARG A 264 -3.86 -15.35 9.95
N PRO A 265 -3.91 -16.56 10.54
CA PRO A 265 -5.14 -17.31 10.46
C PRO A 265 -6.22 -16.33 10.88
N GLU A 266 -7.27 -16.18 10.06
CA GLU A 266 -8.47 -15.44 10.44
C GLU A 266 -8.68 -15.70 11.92
N ARG A 267 -8.85 -14.65 12.75
CA ARG A 267 -9.23 -14.86 14.14
C ARG A 267 -10.33 -15.90 14.07
N VAL A 268 -10.03 -17.11 14.53
CA VAL A 268 -11.05 -18.09 14.83
C VAL A 268 -11.79 -17.34 15.92
N ALA A 269 -12.88 -16.68 15.52
CA ALA A 269 -13.80 -16.06 16.45
C ALA A 269 -14.03 -17.12 17.51
N ASN A 270 -13.69 -16.75 18.74
CA ASN A 270 -13.65 -17.65 19.89
C ASN A 270 -14.81 -18.64 19.84
N ALA A 271 -14.49 -19.92 20.03
CA ALA A 271 -15.40 -21.02 20.29
C ALA A 271 -16.56 -21.20 19.30
N GLN A 272 -16.44 -22.24 18.47
CA GLN A 272 -17.52 -22.92 17.78
C GLN A 272 -18.84 -22.91 18.55
N GLN A 273 -19.75 -22.03 18.14
CA GLN A 273 -21.13 -22.42 17.95
C GLN A 273 -21.29 -22.75 16.46
N ALA A 274 -22.00 -23.84 16.15
CA ALA A 274 -22.44 -24.08 14.78
C ALA A 274 -23.19 -22.84 14.29
N PRO A 275 -23.15 -22.52 12.98
CA PRO A 275 -24.05 -21.52 12.43
C PRO A 275 -25.47 -21.82 12.92
N ALA A 276 -26.22 -20.81 13.35
CA ALA A 276 -27.60 -21.02 13.76
C ALA A 276 -28.34 -21.79 12.64
N ALA A 277 -29.13 -22.79 13.00
CA ALA A 277 -29.71 -23.74 12.03
C ALA A 277 -30.58 -23.05 10.96
N ASP A 278 -31.05 -21.85 11.26
CA ASP A 278 -31.86 -20.99 10.42
C ASP A 278 -31.04 -20.01 9.55
N ALA A 279 -29.74 -19.81 9.78
CA ALA A 279 -28.93 -18.91 8.96
C ALA A 279 -28.87 -19.33 7.48
N ASN A 280 -28.84 -20.64 7.20
CA ASN A 280 -28.94 -21.18 5.84
C ASN A 280 -30.31 -20.87 5.21
N GLU A 281 -31.37 -20.94 6.00
CA GLU A 281 -32.73 -20.64 5.54
C GLU A 281 -32.96 -19.14 5.36
N ALA A 282 -32.36 -18.30 6.21
CA ALA A 282 -32.36 -16.86 6.05
C ALA A 282 -31.58 -16.43 4.80
N LEU A 283 -30.49 -17.13 4.47
CA LEU A 283 -29.64 -16.80 3.32
C LEU A 283 -30.21 -17.28 1.98
N PHE A 284 -30.79 -18.49 1.92
CA PHE A 284 -31.28 -19.09 0.66
C PHE A 284 -32.80 -19.16 0.53
N GLY A 285 -33.54 -18.77 1.58
CA GLY A 285 -34.96 -19.10 1.70
C GLY A 285 -35.20 -20.60 1.68
N ARG A 286 -36.14 -21.03 0.83
CA ARG A 286 -36.41 -22.45 0.55
C ARG A 286 -35.60 -22.90 -0.67
N GLY A 287 -34.61 -23.75 -0.48
CA GLY A 287 -33.82 -24.26 -1.60
C GLY A 287 -32.54 -24.99 -1.20
N ARG A 288 -31.58 -25.00 -2.12
CA ARG A 288 -30.23 -25.54 -1.91
C ARG A 288 -29.56 -24.78 -0.77
N LYS A 289 -29.07 -25.52 0.24
CA LYS A 289 -28.35 -24.99 1.39
C LYS A 289 -26.85 -25.21 1.23
N LEU A 290 -26.04 -24.40 1.93
CA LEU A 290 -24.63 -24.69 2.13
C LEU A 290 -24.44 -25.76 3.21
N SER A 291 -23.34 -26.51 3.13
CA SER A 291 -22.88 -27.28 4.28
C SER A 291 -22.54 -26.34 5.44
N ASP A 292 -22.58 -26.81 6.69
CA ASP A 292 -22.25 -25.96 7.84
C ASP A 292 -20.84 -25.38 7.77
N ALA A 293 -19.90 -26.10 7.12
CA ALA A 293 -18.55 -25.63 6.88
C ALA A 293 -18.53 -24.49 5.83
N ASP A 294 -19.16 -24.71 4.67
CA ASP A 294 -19.25 -23.68 3.63
C ASP A 294 -20.02 -22.44 4.12
N LEU A 295 -21.11 -22.62 4.88
CA LEU A 295 -21.88 -21.50 5.44
C LEU A 295 -21.02 -20.67 6.40
N ARG A 296 -20.26 -21.34 7.27
CA ARG A 296 -19.36 -20.66 8.20
C ARG A 296 -18.26 -19.90 7.45
N ASP A 297 -17.66 -20.53 6.45
CA ASP A 297 -16.61 -19.92 5.63
C ASP A 297 -17.14 -18.71 4.84
N VAL A 298 -18.35 -18.79 4.30
CA VAL A 298 -18.99 -17.67 3.56
C VAL A 298 -19.31 -16.53 4.52
N LEU A 299 -19.99 -16.78 5.65
CA LEU A 299 -20.32 -15.74 6.61
C LEU A 299 -19.06 -15.10 7.23
N GLY A 300 -18.02 -15.89 7.47
CA GLY A 300 -16.71 -15.41 7.93
C GLY A 300 -16.07 -14.44 6.93
N GLN A 301 -16.03 -14.81 5.64
CA GLN A 301 -15.51 -13.95 4.57
C GLN A 301 -16.33 -12.67 4.35
N LEU A 302 -17.64 -12.72 4.61
CA LEU A 302 -18.49 -11.53 4.59
C LEU A 302 -18.31 -10.65 5.84
N GLY A 303 -17.68 -11.15 6.91
CA GLY A 303 -17.62 -10.46 8.20
C GLY A 303 -18.99 -10.37 8.88
N MET A 304 -19.88 -11.34 8.63
CA MET A 304 -21.27 -11.34 9.08
C MET A 304 -21.54 -12.43 10.09
N ARG A 305 -22.47 -12.15 11.00
CA ARG A 305 -23.11 -13.17 11.86
C ARG A 305 -24.62 -13.10 11.69
N TYR A 306 -25.28 -14.24 11.81
CA TYR A 306 -26.74 -14.28 11.87
C TYR A 306 -27.20 -14.10 13.32
N VAL A 307 -28.26 -13.32 13.51
CA VAL A 307 -28.88 -13.03 14.81
C VAL A 307 -30.38 -13.23 14.68
N ALA A 308 -30.98 -13.89 15.66
CA ALA A 308 -32.42 -14.05 15.81
C ALA A 308 -32.78 -13.82 17.28
N GLU A 309 -32.99 -12.55 17.66
CA GLU A 309 -33.32 -12.12 19.03
C GLU A 309 -34.44 -11.07 18.97
N ASP A 310 -35.34 -11.06 19.94
CA ASP A 310 -36.34 -10.00 20.18
C ASP A 310 -37.11 -9.51 18.95
N GLY A 311 -37.67 -10.45 18.17
CA GLY A 311 -38.56 -10.13 17.05
C GLY A 311 -37.86 -9.61 15.79
N ALA A 312 -36.52 -9.59 15.76
CA ALA A 312 -35.71 -9.30 14.59
C ALA A 312 -34.78 -10.49 14.26
N ALA A 313 -34.76 -10.88 12.98
CA ALA A 313 -33.90 -11.92 12.47
C ALA A 313 -33.18 -11.41 11.21
N GLY A 314 -31.87 -11.63 11.13
CA GLY A 314 -31.07 -11.17 9.99
C GLY A 314 -29.58 -11.26 10.23
N PHE A 315 -28.81 -10.67 9.31
CA PHE A 315 -27.35 -10.63 9.36
C PHE A 315 -26.88 -9.30 9.94
N VAL A 316 -25.87 -9.35 10.80
CA VAL A 316 -25.25 -8.18 11.42
C VAL A 316 -23.77 -8.18 11.08
N GLY A 317 -23.27 -7.03 10.60
CA GLY A 317 -21.87 -6.85 10.24
C GLY A 317 -21.00 -6.50 11.45
N GLN A 318 -19.69 -6.72 11.33
CA GLN A 318 -18.70 -6.32 12.36
C GLN A 318 -18.31 -4.83 12.29
N ASN A 319 -18.94 -4.05 11.42
CA ASN A 319 -18.58 -2.66 11.07
C ASN A 319 -19.30 -1.59 11.92
N GLY A 320 -19.92 -1.97 13.05
CA GLY A 320 -20.67 -1.04 13.91
C GLY A 320 -22.10 -0.75 13.44
N CYS A 321 -22.58 -1.45 12.40
CA CYS A 321 -23.98 -1.47 12.00
C CYS A 321 -24.70 -2.63 12.74
N ASP A 322 -25.35 -2.32 13.86
CA ASP A 322 -25.92 -3.35 14.76
C ASP A 322 -27.32 -3.85 14.34
N ALA A 323 -27.99 -3.16 13.41
CA ALA A 323 -29.32 -3.55 12.94
C ALA A 323 -29.24 -4.79 12.02
N PRO A 324 -30.01 -5.86 12.28
CA PRO A 324 -30.08 -7.00 11.37
C PRO A 324 -30.66 -6.61 10.01
N TYR A 325 -30.03 -7.07 8.93
CA TYR A 325 -30.51 -6.85 7.56
C TYR A 325 -30.51 -8.15 6.74
N PRO A 326 -31.34 -8.24 5.69
CA PRO A 326 -31.42 -9.45 4.88
C PRO A 326 -30.21 -9.62 3.98
N LEU A 327 -29.78 -10.87 3.83
CA LEU A 327 -28.92 -11.33 2.73
C LEU A 327 -29.72 -12.36 1.92
N ASP A 328 -29.64 -12.27 0.61
CA ASP A 328 -30.15 -13.27 -0.32
C ASP A 328 -28.98 -13.91 -1.03
N ALA A 329 -28.97 -15.24 -1.09
CA ALA A 329 -27.99 -15.99 -1.84
C ALA A 329 -28.63 -17.02 -2.76
N HIS A 330 -28.01 -17.20 -3.92
CA HIS A 330 -28.39 -18.22 -4.86
C HIS A 330 -27.17 -18.74 -5.60
N PHE A 331 -27.26 -20.00 -6.02
CA PHE A 331 -26.27 -20.58 -6.92
C PHE A 331 -26.66 -20.33 -8.36
N GLU A 332 -25.68 -19.96 -9.16
CA GLU A 332 -25.82 -19.86 -10.59
C GLU A 332 -24.64 -20.54 -11.28
N ARG A 333 -24.85 -21.04 -12.50
CA ARG A 333 -23.79 -21.57 -13.36
C ARG A 333 -23.67 -20.72 -14.61
N ASP A 334 -22.46 -20.28 -14.90
CA ASP A 334 -22.12 -19.54 -16.11
C ASP A 334 -20.85 -20.12 -16.72
N GLY A 335 -20.85 -20.42 -18.02
CA GLY A 335 -19.66 -21.00 -18.67
C GLY A 335 -19.18 -22.34 -18.11
N GLY A 336 -20.04 -23.07 -17.38
CA GLY A 336 -19.65 -24.26 -16.61
C GLY A 336 -19.11 -23.96 -15.21
N GLN A 337 -18.79 -22.70 -14.88
CA GLN A 337 -18.38 -22.26 -13.56
C GLN A 337 -19.61 -22.07 -12.65
N GLU A 338 -19.67 -22.82 -11.55
CA GLU A 338 -20.66 -22.59 -10.51
C GLU A 338 -20.21 -21.43 -9.60
N GLN A 339 -21.13 -20.53 -9.31
CA GLN A 339 -20.92 -19.30 -8.56
C GLN A 339 -22.01 -19.20 -7.49
N LEU A 340 -21.63 -18.87 -6.26
CA LEU A 340 -22.58 -18.47 -5.23
C LEU A 340 -22.64 -16.95 -5.22
N TRP A 341 -23.80 -16.41 -5.57
CA TRP A 341 -24.09 -14.99 -5.51
C TRP A 341 -24.71 -14.68 -4.16
N VAL A 342 -24.23 -13.64 -3.50
CA VAL A 342 -24.82 -13.09 -2.27
C VAL A 342 -25.08 -11.62 -2.49
N ARG A 343 -26.29 -11.16 -2.16
CA ARG A 343 -26.69 -9.75 -2.24
C ARG A 343 -27.36 -9.34 -0.94
N GLY A 344 -27.05 -8.15 -0.46
CA GLY A 344 -27.75 -7.55 0.66
C GLY A 344 -27.01 -6.33 1.19
N GLY A 345 -27.38 -5.88 2.38
CA GLY A 345 -26.90 -4.62 2.94
C GLY A 345 -27.91 -3.49 2.72
N ASP A 346 -27.52 -2.31 3.20
CA ASP A 346 -28.35 -1.13 3.36
C ASP A 346 -27.50 0.15 3.33
N GLY A 347 -28.09 1.29 3.69
CA GLY A 347 -27.37 2.56 3.77
C GLY A 347 -26.22 2.59 4.79
N CYS A 348 -26.28 1.77 5.86
CA CYS A 348 -25.22 1.69 6.86
C CYS A 348 -24.03 0.89 6.35
N THR A 349 -24.29 -0.26 5.74
CA THR A 349 -23.27 -1.23 5.32
C THR A 349 -22.74 -1.02 3.92
N SER A 350 -23.56 -0.43 3.04
CA SER A 350 -23.26 -0.26 1.61
C SER A 350 -23.27 1.20 1.16
N GLY A 351 -23.46 2.14 2.09
CA GLY A 351 -23.48 3.57 1.83
C GLY A 351 -24.53 3.95 0.78
N ALA A 352 -24.17 4.89 -0.10
CA ALA A 352 -25.06 5.41 -1.14
C ALA A 352 -25.46 4.36 -2.21
N ALA A 353 -24.76 3.21 -2.29
CA ALA A 353 -25.16 2.13 -3.20
C ALA A 353 -26.42 1.40 -2.71
N GLY A 354 -26.72 1.46 -1.40
CA GLY A 354 -27.90 0.84 -0.78
C GLY A 354 -27.88 -0.68 -0.72
N ALA A 355 -26.93 -1.35 -1.38
CA ALA A 355 -26.67 -2.78 -1.31
C ALA A 355 -25.22 -3.08 -1.68
N SER A 356 -24.79 -4.28 -1.33
CA SER A 356 -23.51 -4.89 -1.69
C SER A 356 -23.77 -6.23 -2.37
N VAL A 357 -22.86 -6.61 -3.25
CA VAL A 357 -22.89 -7.90 -3.95
C VAL A 357 -21.54 -8.59 -3.79
N TRP A 358 -21.62 -9.88 -3.53
CA TRP A 358 -20.48 -10.78 -3.46
C TRP A 358 -20.69 -11.97 -4.40
N VAL A 359 -19.60 -12.40 -5.02
CA VAL A 359 -19.58 -13.61 -5.86
C VAL A 359 -18.51 -14.53 -5.31
N PHE A 360 -18.92 -15.73 -4.91
CA PHE A 360 -18.03 -16.78 -4.44
C PHE A 360 -17.86 -17.84 -5.51
N VAL A 361 -16.62 -18.29 -5.69
CA VAL A 361 -16.28 -19.39 -6.58
C VAL A 361 -15.62 -20.49 -5.77
N ARG A 362 -15.92 -21.75 -6.10
CA ARG A 362 -15.26 -22.89 -5.49
C ARG A 362 -13.88 -23.08 -6.12
N GLY A 363 -12.83 -22.97 -5.31
CA GLY A 363 -11.46 -23.19 -5.74
C GLY A 363 -11.12 -24.67 -5.93
N ASP A 364 -9.89 -24.94 -6.39
CA ASP A 364 -9.36 -26.30 -6.56
C ASP A 364 -9.23 -27.06 -5.22
N ASP A 365 -9.16 -26.32 -4.10
CA ASP A 365 -9.19 -26.84 -2.74
C ASP A 365 -10.61 -27.27 -2.29
N GLY A 366 -11.60 -27.10 -3.17
CA GLY A 366 -13.00 -27.40 -2.90
C GLY A 366 -13.68 -26.39 -1.99
N ARG A 367 -13.08 -25.25 -1.63
CA ARG A 367 -13.68 -24.24 -0.74
C ARG A 367 -14.26 -23.07 -1.53
N LEU A 368 -15.35 -22.49 -1.03
CA LEU A 368 -15.92 -21.24 -1.58
C LEU A 368 -15.07 -20.04 -1.15
N ARG A 369 -14.61 -19.25 -2.13
CA ARG A 369 -13.80 -18.05 -1.92
C ARG A 369 -14.44 -16.84 -2.60
N ALA A 370 -14.52 -15.73 -1.88
CA ALA A 370 -14.99 -14.46 -2.45
C ALA A 370 -14.05 -14.05 -3.60
N ASN A 371 -14.62 -13.93 -4.79
CA ASN A 371 -13.95 -13.49 -6.02
C ASN A 371 -14.36 -12.08 -6.45
N LEU A 372 -15.48 -11.61 -5.91
CA LEU A 372 -15.98 -10.25 -6.05
C LEU A 372 -16.69 -9.88 -4.75
N GLY A 373 -16.53 -8.64 -4.28
CA GLY A 373 -17.22 -8.13 -3.10
C GLY A 373 -17.13 -6.62 -3.06
N MET A 374 -18.26 -5.92 -3.23
CA MET A 374 -18.29 -4.45 -3.19
C MET A 374 -19.71 -3.90 -3.00
N PRO A 375 -19.83 -2.64 -2.52
CA PRO A 375 -21.05 -1.87 -2.66
C PRO A 375 -21.45 -1.75 -4.14
N ALA A 376 -22.68 -2.15 -4.44
CA ALA A 376 -23.22 -2.19 -5.79
C ALA A 376 -24.73 -1.95 -5.75
N ALA A 377 -25.17 -0.91 -6.47
CA ALA A 377 -26.59 -0.69 -6.71
C ALA A 377 -27.14 -1.75 -7.69
N ASP A 378 -26.30 -2.20 -8.61
CA ASP A 378 -26.67 -3.17 -9.64
C ASP A 378 -25.48 -3.98 -10.16
N VAL A 379 -25.75 -5.22 -10.60
CA VAL A 379 -24.76 -6.09 -11.25
C VAL A 379 -25.42 -6.77 -12.43
N ARG A 380 -24.82 -6.64 -13.61
CA ARG A 380 -25.32 -7.22 -14.86
C ARG A 380 -24.24 -8.02 -15.55
N ARG A 381 -24.63 -9.12 -16.18
CA ARG A 381 -23.78 -9.78 -17.18
C ARG A 381 -23.73 -8.95 -18.43
N THR A 382 -22.54 -8.82 -18.99
CA THR A 382 -22.37 -8.26 -20.33
C THR A 382 -22.59 -9.35 -21.38
N ARG A 383 -22.49 -8.97 -22.66
CA ARG A 383 -22.49 -9.94 -23.77
C ARG A 383 -21.11 -10.55 -24.02
N ASP A 384 -20.07 -9.99 -23.42
CA ASP A 384 -18.71 -10.44 -23.61
C ASP A 384 -18.44 -11.65 -22.71
N VAL A 385 -17.81 -12.68 -23.28
CA VAL A 385 -17.49 -13.93 -22.59
C VAL A 385 -15.97 -14.11 -22.58
N SER A 386 -15.41 -14.29 -21.39
CA SER A 386 -13.98 -14.47 -21.17
C SER A 386 -13.75 -15.77 -20.42
N ALA A 387 -12.91 -16.65 -20.98
CA ALA A 387 -12.67 -18.00 -20.43
C ALA A 387 -13.98 -18.77 -20.07
N GLY A 388 -15.00 -18.61 -20.92
CA GLY A 388 -16.30 -19.28 -20.79
C GLY A 388 -17.34 -18.54 -19.96
N VAL A 389 -16.96 -17.60 -19.09
CA VAL A 389 -17.86 -16.88 -18.17
C VAL A 389 -18.10 -15.46 -18.70
N HIS A 390 -19.32 -14.93 -18.53
CA HIS A 390 -19.62 -13.56 -18.94
C HIS A 390 -18.88 -12.53 -18.07
N ASP A 391 -18.40 -11.46 -18.69
CA ASP A 391 -17.87 -10.31 -17.94
C ASP A 391 -19.03 -9.64 -17.17
N LEU A 392 -18.74 -9.10 -15.99
CA LEU A 392 -19.72 -8.45 -15.12
C LEU A 392 -19.57 -6.93 -15.15
N ARG A 393 -20.67 -6.23 -15.34
CA ARG A 393 -20.77 -4.78 -15.18
C ARG A 393 -21.44 -4.47 -13.86
N VAL A 394 -20.69 -3.85 -12.95
CA VAL A 394 -21.12 -3.53 -11.59
C VAL A 394 -21.32 -2.02 -11.48
N GLY A 395 -22.56 -1.59 -11.23
CA GLY A 395 -22.88 -0.19 -11.01
C GLY A 395 -22.76 0.17 -9.53
N SER A 396 -21.97 1.21 -9.22
CA SER A 396 -21.86 1.79 -7.89
C SER A 396 -22.45 3.20 -7.83
N ALA A 397 -22.58 3.74 -6.62
CA ALA A 397 -22.88 5.16 -6.44
C ALA A 397 -21.76 6.00 -7.09
N GLY A 398 -22.13 7.06 -7.82
CA GLY A 398 -21.16 7.97 -8.48
C GLY A 398 -21.15 7.96 -10.01
N PHE A 399 -22.08 7.26 -10.68
CA PHE A 399 -22.17 7.21 -12.15
C PHE A 399 -20.93 6.64 -12.85
N CYS A 400 -20.22 5.73 -12.19
CA CYS A 400 -19.12 4.97 -12.75
C CYS A 400 -19.38 3.49 -12.58
N ASP A 401 -19.64 2.80 -13.69
CA ASP A 401 -19.77 1.35 -13.67
C ASP A 401 -18.39 0.71 -13.82
N ARG A 402 -18.15 -0.40 -13.13
CA ARG A 402 -16.90 -1.16 -13.22
C ARG A 402 -17.12 -2.43 -14.01
N LEU A 403 -16.30 -2.65 -15.03
CA LEU A 403 -16.31 -3.87 -15.82
C LEU A 403 -15.28 -4.86 -15.26
N TRP A 404 -15.75 -6.06 -14.94
CA TRP A 404 -14.96 -7.14 -14.35
C TRP A 404 -14.93 -8.33 -15.30
N ARG A 405 -13.74 -8.77 -15.67
CA ARG A 405 -13.51 -9.86 -16.61
C ARG A 405 -13.14 -11.14 -15.90
N TRP A 406 -13.72 -12.26 -16.32
CA TRP A 406 -13.26 -13.57 -15.85
C TRP A 406 -11.95 -13.96 -16.54
N ASN A 407 -10.93 -14.33 -15.76
CA ASN A 407 -9.63 -14.74 -16.30
C ASN A 407 -9.41 -16.26 -16.30
N GLY A 408 -10.46 -17.05 -16.02
CA GLY A 408 -10.37 -18.51 -15.84
C GLY A 408 -10.34 -18.95 -14.38
N LYS A 409 -10.05 -18.04 -13.44
CA LYS A 409 -9.95 -18.33 -12.00
C LYS A 409 -10.63 -17.29 -11.10
N ALA A 410 -10.62 -16.03 -11.51
CA ALA A 410 -11.19 -14.91 -10.77
C ALA A 410 -11.73 -13.81 -11.68
N PHE A 411 -12.63 -12.99 -11.13
CA PHE A 411 -13.02 -11.73 -11.74
C PHE A 411 -11.92 -10.68 -11.50
N VAL A 412 -11.38 -10.12 -12.57
CA VAL A 412 -10.38 -9.05 -12.53
C VAL A 412 -10.97 -7.77 -13.06
N HIS A 413 -10.67 -6.64 -12.42
CA HIS A 413 -11.09 -5.34 -12.92
C HIS A 413 -10.46 -5.09 -14.30
N LEU A 414 -11.29 -4.65 -15.25
CA LEU A 414 -10.86 -4.38 -16.62
C LEU A 414 -10.80 -2.89 -16.90
N LEU A 415 -11.92 -2.18 -16.66
CA LEU A 415 -12.02 -0.74 -16.89
C LEU A 415 -13.23 -0.14 -16.18
N ASN A 416 -13.21 1.18 -16.08
CA ASN A 416 -14.29 2.01 -15.59
C ASN A 416 -15.10 2.59 -16.77
N ILE A 417 -16.43 2.55 -16.68
CA ILE A 417 -17.36 3.04 -17.70
C ILE A 417 -18.19 4.18 -17.08
N PRO A 418 -17.97 5.44 -17.48
CA PRO A 418 -18.82 6.53 -17.02
C PRO A 418 -20.24 6.34 -17.55
N THR A 419 -21.23 6.39 -16.68
CA THR A 419 -22.65 6.44 -17.04
C THR A 419 -23.17 7.87 -17.15
N GLN A 420 -22.40 8.85 -16.66
CA GLN A 420 -22.57 10.29 -16.88
C GLN A 420 -21.21 10.99 -17.07
N SER A 421 -21.22 12.19 -17.65
CA SER A 421 -20.01 13.00 -17.80
C SER A 421 -19.36 13.25 -16.45
N GLY A 422 -18.08 12.92 -16.33
CA GLY A 422 -17.30 13.06 -15.10
C GLY A 422 -17.51 11.98 -14.03
N GLY A 423 -18.36 10.97 -14.29
CA GLY A 423 -18.69 9.95 -13.29
C GLY A 423 -17.50 9.12 -12.81
N CYS A 424 -16.48 8.96 -13.65
CA CYS A 424 -15.26 8.20 -13.32
C CYS A 424 -14.04 9.10 -13.04
N ASP A 425 -14.25 10.37 -12.70
CA ASP A 425 -13.17 11.33 -12.49
C ASP A 425 -12.83 11.53 -10.99
N GLY A 426 -13.52 10.83 -10.08
CA GLY A 426 -13.32 10.91 -8.62
C GLY A 426 -12.14 10.09 -8.10
N ALA A 427 -11.51 10.56 -7.01
CA ALA A 427 -10.30 9.98 -6.40
C ALA A 427 -10.51 8.69 -5.57
N ASP A 428 -11.76 8.27 -5.34
CA ASP A 428 -12.11 7.08 -4.54
C ASP A 428 -12.49 5.85 -5.41
N LEU A 429 -11.93 5.74 -6.62
CA LEU A 429 -12.25 4.68 -7.61
C LEU A 429 -11.43 3.39 -7.44
#